data_AF-A0A3C1WEI0-F1
#
_entry.id   AF-A0A3C1WEI0-F1
#
_cell.length_a   1.000
_cell.length_b   1.000
_cell.length_c   1.000
_cell.angle_alpha   90.00
_cell.angle_beta   90.00
_cell.angle_gamma   90.00
#
_symmetry.space_group_name_H-M   'P 1'
#
loop_
_entity.id
_entity.type
_entity.pdbx_description
1 polymer ?
#
loop_
_entity_poly.entity_id
_entity_poly.type
_entity_poly.pdbx_seq_one_letter_code
_entity_poly.pdbx_strand_id
1 'polypeptide(L)'
;MLSEEHQQMMLAYLSGLGKGPRFRCLDDLSALSARDLLLLARKVDDAALGLFVQLLKTGGGGESLFDKLMGDHEEENRPLVDAFFNRYFKAVLSNAEEPLNFNPLEVYLPPHVFDDLAFVQSRQPFFLRQRIDVINEYLDDVFEGGHGFLVGEQEKAWEYFWDRVMSK
;
A
#
# COMPACT_ATOMS: atom_id res chain seq x y z
N MET A 1 -14.61 -9.64 0.29
CA MET A 1 -14.39 -10.44 1.51
C MET A 1 -13.68 -11.73 1.11
N LEU A 2 -12.63 -12.12 1.84
CA LEU A 2 -11.95 -13.41 1.65
C LEU A 2 -12.85 -14.52 2.20
N SER A 3 -12.91 -15.69 1.57
CA SER A 3 -13.68 -16.82 2.13
C SER A 3 -12.98 -17.39 3.37
N GLU A 4 -13.76 -17.96 4.29
CA GLU A 4 -13.25 -18.54 5.54
C GLU A 4 -12.23 -19.67 5.28
N GLU A 5 -12.45 -20.45 4.23
CA GLU A 5 -11.52 -21.51 3.79
C GLU A 5 -10.16 -20.95 3.36
N HIS A 6 -10.14 -19.91 2.52
CA HIS A 6 -8.90 -19.27 2.07
C HIS A 6 -8.17 -18.57 3.23
N GLN A 7 -8.92 -18.00 4.17
CA GLN A 7 -8.37 -17.44 5.40
C GLN A 7 -7.67 -18.52 6.25
N GLN A 8 -8.34 -19.65 6.53
CA GLN A 8 -7.76 -20.73 7.32
C GLN A 8 -6.55 -21.36 6.62
N MET A 9 -6.61 -21.55 5.31
CA MET A 9 -5.49 -22.05 4.51
C MET A 9 -4.27 -21.13 4.63
N MET A 10 -4.48 -19.81 4.52
CA MET A 10 -3.39 -18.85 4.62
C MET A 10 -2.80 -18.80 6.03
N LEU A 11 -3.61 -18.84 7.08
CA LEU A 11 -3.14 -18.88 8.48
C LEU A 11 -2.33 -20.15 8.78
N ALA A 12 -2.74 -21.30 8.24
CA ALA A 12 -2.00 -22.56 8.34
C ALA A 12 -0.65 -22.49 7.63
N TYR A 13 -0.62 -21.91 6.41
CA TYR A 13 0.61 -21.67 5.67
C TYR A 13 1.58 -20.75 6.44
N LEU A 14 1.09 -19.61 6.95
CA LEU A 14 1.90 -18.67 7.74
C LEU A 14 2.47 -19.32 9.01
N SER A 15 1.69 -20.20 9.65
CA SER A 15 2.14 -20.96 10.82
C SER A 15 3.31 -21.88 10.50
N GLY A 16 3.43 -22.36 9.26
CA GLY A 16 4.55 -23.16 8.78
C GLY A 16 5.83 -22.37 8.50
N LEU A 17 5.74 -21.05 8.30
CA LEU A 17 6.89 -20.17 8.02
C LEU A 17 7.57 -19.64 9.30
N GLY A 18 6.84 -19.63 10.41
CA GLY A 18 7.31 -19.20 11.73
C GLY A 18 8.01 -20.31 12.51
N LYS A 19 8.92 -19.94 13.43
CA LYS A 19 9.37 -20.83 14.52
C LYS A 19 8.58 -20.59 15.82
N GLY A 20 7.36 -20.03 15.70
CA GLY A 20 6.58 -19.48 16.80
C GLY A 20 5.20 -20.11 16.97
N PRO A 21 4.29 -19.45 17.71
CA PRO A 21 2.92 -19.93 17.93
C PRO A 21 2.19 -20.13 16.59
N ARG A 22 1.33 -21.15 16.51
CA ARG A 22 0.45 -21.33 15.36
C ARG A 22 -0.59 -20.21 15.33
N PHE A 23 -0.75 -19.58 14.17
CA PHE A 23 -1.81 -18.63 13.91
C PHE A 23 -3.12 -19.38 13.67
N ARG A 24 -4.08 -19.17 14.56
CA ARG A 24 -5.41 -19.78 14.55
C ARG A 24 -6.47 -18.79 14.08
N CYS A 25 -6.25 -17.51 14.37
CA CYS A 25 -7.09 -16.41 13.90
C CYS A 25 -6.24 -15.20 13.51
N LEU A 26 -6.92 -14.17 12.99
CA LEU A 26 -6.31 -12.90 12.63
C LEU A 26 -5.79 -12.12 13.85
N ASP A 27 -6.35 -12.34 15.04
CA ASP A 27 -5.88 -11.70 16.26
C ASP A 27 -4.47 -12.17 16.62
N ASP A 28 -4.12 -13.42 16.30
CA ASP A 28 -2.77 -13.93 16.50
C ASP A 28 -1.75 -13.21 15.60
N LEU A 29 -2.14 -12.81 14.39
CA LEU A 29 -1.32 -11.95 13.52
C LEU A 29 -1.27 -10.52 14.06
N SER A 30 -2.39 -10.03 14.60
CA SER A 30 -2.50 -8.68 15.16
C SER A 30 -1.64 -8.50 16.40
N ALA A 31 -1.36 -9.58 17.14
CA ALA A 31 -0.47 -9.57 18.29
C ALA A 31 1.03 -9.43 17.92
N LEU A 32 1.40 -9.63 16.65
CA LEU A 32 2.78 -9.44 16.20
C LEU A 32 3.17 -7.96 16.24
N SER A 33 4.46 -7.71 16.51
CA SER A 33 5.08 -6.42 16.23
C SER A 33 5.11 -6.16 14.72
N ALA A 34 5.16 -4.90 14.31
CA ALA A 34 5.34 -4.54 12.89
C ALA A 34 6.58 -5.23 12.30
N ARG A 35 7.68 -5.25 13.04
CA ARG A 35 8.91 -5.95 12.67
C ARG A 35 8.71 -7.44 12.43
N ASP A 36 8.04 -8.15 13.35
CA ASP A 36 7.81 -9.59 13.21
C ASP A 36 6.86 -9.91 12.06
N LEU A 37 5.85 -9.07 11.84
CA LEU A 37 4.96 -9.18 10.70
C LEU A 37 5.71 -9.00 9.38
N LEU A 38 6.60 -8.00 9.29
CA LEU A 38 7.46 -7.77 8.11
C LEU A 38 8.46 -8.91 7.88
N LEU A 39 9.04 -9.46 8.95
CA LEU A 39 9.93 -10.63 8.85
C LEU A 39 9.17 -11.89 8.42
N LEU A 40 7.92 -12.06 8.85
CA LEU A 40 7.04 -13.11 8.38
C LEU A 40 6.70 -12.91 6.90
N ALA A 41 6.32 -11.69 6.49
CA ALA A 41 6.01 -11.33 5.12
C ALA A 41 7.18 -11.60 4.16
N ARG A 42 8.43 -11.41 4.61
CA ARG A 42 9.63 -11.75 3.85
C ARG A 42 9.75 -13.25 3.52
N LYS A 43 9.11 -14.12 4.31
CA LYS A 43 9.15 -15.58 4.11
C LYS A 43 7.99 -16.11 3.28
N VAL A 44 6.92 -15.35 3.12
CA VAL A 44 5.77 -15.71 2.28
C VAL A 44 6.26 -15.81 0.85
N ASP A 45 5.90 -16.85 0.10
CA ASP A 45 6.26 -17.03 -1.31
C ASP A 45 5.54 -16.02 -2.21
N ASP A 46 6.16 -15.66 -3.35
CA ASP A 46 5.61 -14.65 -4.26
C ASP A 46 4.18 -14.98 -4.71
N ALA A 47 3.90 -16.25 -5.01
CA ALA A 47 2.58 -16.74 -5.40
C ALA A 47 1.51 -16.59 -4.31
N ALA A 48 1.92 -16.52 -3.03
CA ALA A 48 1.02 -16.39 -1.89
C ALA A 48 0.90 -14.94 -1.38
N LEU A 49 1.70 -13.99 -1.90
CA LEU A 49 1.71 -12.59 -1.44
C LEU A 49 0.37 -11.87 -1.64
N GLY A 50 -0.33 -12.13 -2.75
CA GLY A 50 -1.64 -11.52 -3.01
C GLY A 50 -2.68 -11.93 -1.96
N LEU A 51 -2.74 -13.24 -1.66
CA LEU A 51 -3.63 -13.79 -0.65
C LEU A 51 -3.25 -13.32 0.76
N PHE A 52 -1.95 -13.22 1.06
CA PHE A 52 -1.44 -12.64 2.31
C PHE A 52 -1.95 -11.22 2.54
N VAL A 53 -1.84 -10.34 1.54
CA VAL A 53 -2.30 -8.94 1.67
C VAL A 53 -3.82 -8.87 1.79
N GLN A 54 -4.57 -9.70 1.06
CA GLN A 54 -6.02 -9.77 1.22
C GLN A 54 -6.43 -10.22 2.63
N LEU A 55 -5.73 -11.20 3.21
CA LEU A 55 -5.96 -11.65 4.58
C LEU A 55 -5.80 -10.49 5.58
N LEU A 56 -4.74 -9.70 5.45
CA LEU A 56 -4.47 -8.57 6.36
C LEU A 56 -5.51 -7.45 6.22
N LYS A 57 -5.95 -7.14 5.00
CA LYS A 57 -6.98 -6.12 4.73
C LYS A 57 -8.38 -6.53 5.18
N THR A 58 -8.66 -7.83 5.22
CA THR A 58 -10.01 -8.35 5.54
C THR A 58 -10.17 -8.77 7.00
N GLY A 59 -9.11 -8.73 7.81
CA GLY A 59 -9.19 -9.09 9.21
C GLY A 59 -9.99 -8.09 10.04
N GLY A 60 -10.48 -8.52 11.21
CA GLY A 60 -11.40 -7.79 12.12
C GLY A 60 -10.92 -6.44 12.69
N GLY A 61 -9.89 -5.84 12.09
CA GLY A 61 -9.41 -4.47 12.33
C GLY A 61 -8.75 -3.90 11.08
N GLY A 62 -9.32 -4.19 9.89
CA GLY A 62 -8.78 -4.22 8.51
C GLY A 62 -7.96 -3.04 7.96
N GLU A 63 -7.70 -2.00 8.76
CA GLU A 63 -6.69 -0.98 8.47
C GLU A 63 -5.45 -1.19 9.36
N SER A 64 -5.61 -1.51 10.64
CA SER A 64 -4.50 -1.59 11.61
C SER A 64 -3.45 -2.67 11.33
N LEU A 65 -3.85 -3.83 10.79
CA LEU A 65 -2.92 -4.91 10.44
C LEU A 65 -2.13 -4.58 9.16
N PHE A 66 -2.75 -3.87 8.23
CA PHE A 66 -2.09 -3.41 7.02
C PHE A 66 -1.18 -2.21 7.34
N ASP A 67 -1.60 -1.31 8.23
CA ASP A 67 -0.80 -0.18 8.72
C ASP A 67 0.48 -0.65 9.42
N LYS A 68 0.44 -1.79 10.12
CA LYS A 68 1.65 -2.43 10.68
C LYS A 68 2.69 -2.81 9.62
N LEU A 69 2.29 -3.07 8.36
CA LEU A 69 3.25 -3.27 7.26
C LEU A 69 3.96 -1.98 6.84
N MET A 70 3.48 -0.81 7.29
CA MET A 70 4.18 0.46 7.16
C MET A 70 5.25 0.64 8.25
N GLY A 71 5.44 -0.36 9.12
CA GLY A 71 6.49 -0.37 10.14
C GLY A 71 6.14 0.40 11.41
N ASP A 72 4.86 0.70 11.67
CA ASP A 72 4.37 1.55 12.77
C ASP A 72 5.11 2.90 12.88
N HIS A 73 5.60 3.41 11.74
CA HIS A 73 6.45 4.61 11.64
C HIS A 73 7.80 4.53 12.38
N GLU A 74 8.27 3.33 12.74
CA GLU A 74 9.59 3.12 13.31
C GLU A 74 10.68 3.10 12.22
N GLU A 75 11.70 3.94 12.36
CA GLU A 75 12.77 4.10 11.36
C GLU A 75 13.57 2.80 11.13
N GLU A 76 13.70 1.95 12.16
CA GLU A 76 14.38 0.66 12.09
C GLU A 76 13.71 -0.33 11.13
N ASN A 77 12.39 -0.19 10.91
CA ASN A 77 11.62 -1.09 10.05
C ASN A 77 11.67 -0.67 8.59
N ARG A 78 12.12 0.57 8.27
CA ARG A 78 12.11 1.13 6.92
C ARG A 78 12.75 0.23 5.84
N PRO A 79 13.91 -0.41 6.07
CA PRO A 79 14.48 -1.33 5.08
C PRO A 79 13.60 -2.57 4.82
N LEU A 80 12.89 -3.06 5.84
CA LEU A 80 11.99 -4.21 5.71
C LEU A 80 10.69 -3.82 5.00
N VAL A 81 10.16 -2.63 5.29
CA VAL A 81 9.01 -2.04 4.61
C VAL A 81 9.31 -1.86 3.13
N ASP A 82 10.42 -1.20 2.79
CA ASP A 82 10.83 -0.96 1.40
C ASP A 82 11.04 -2.28 0.66
N ALA A 83 11.68 -3.27 1.29
CA ALA A 83 11.87 -4.59 0.70
C ALA A 83 10.54 -5.32 0.45
N PHE A 84 9.60 -5.25 1.39
CA PHE A 84 8.27 -5.85 1.25
C PHE A 84 7.50 -5.22 0.10
N PHE A 85 7.36 -3.90 0.04
CA PHE A 85 6.57 -3.23 -0.99
C PHE A 85 7.19 -3.33 -2.37
N ASN A 86 8.53 -3.25 -2.50
CA ASN A 86 9.20 -3.49 -3.77
C ASN A 86 8.95 -4.91 -4.29
N ARG A 87 8.95 -5.90 -3.40
CA ARG A 87 8.66 -7.29 -3.75
C ARG A 87 7.19 -7.49 -4.11
N TYR A 88 6.28 -6.96 -3.30
CA TYR A 88 4.85 -7.02 -3.54
C TYR A 88 4.49 -6.39 -4.89
N PHE A 89 5.07 -5.23 -5.20
CA PHE A 89 4.92 -4.59 -6.50
C PHE A 89 5.37 -5.52 -7.63
N LYS A 90 6.58 -6.08 -7.56
CA LYS A 90 7.10 -6.98 -8.61
C LYS A 90 6.29 -8.26 -8.78
N ALA A 91 5.93 -8.91 -7.68
CA ALA A 91 5.35 -10.24 -7.68
C ALA A 91 3.84 -10.25 -7.95
N VAL A 92 3.13 -9.24 -7.43
CA VAL A 92 1.66 -9.19 -7.47
C VAL A 92 1.16 -8.15 -8.45
N LEU A 93 1.89 -7.03 -8.62
CA LEU A 93 1.47 -5.93 -9.49
C LEU A 93 2.19 -5.93 -10.85
N SER A 94 3.41 -6.47 -10.96
CA SER A 94 4.21 -6.45 -12.21
C SER A 94 4.15 -7.75 -13.03
N ASN A 95 3.53 -8.83 -12.52
CA ASN A 95 3.31 -10.08 -13.26
C ASN A 95 1.92 -10.19 -13.91
N ALA A 96 1.14 -9.10 -13.94
CA ALA A 96 0.00 -9.02 -14.83
C ALA A 96 0.54 -8.70 -16.24
N GLU A 97 0.42 -9.64 -17.18
CA GLU A 97 0.58 -9.37 -18.62
C GLU A 97 -0.51 -8.44 -19.20
N GLU A 98 -1.04 -7.53 -18.39
CA GLU A 98 -1.87 -6.41 -18.83
C GLU A 98 -1.46 -5.16 -18.02
N PRO A 99 -1.23 -4.01 -18.68
CA PRO A 99 -1.16 -2.74 -17.98
C PRO A 99 -2.59 -2.41 -17.53
N LEU A 100 -3.00 -2.92 -16.37
CA LEU A 100 -4.14 -2.33 -15.68
C LEU A 100 -3.62 -1.03 -15.06
N ASN A 101 -4.17 0.10 -15.53
CA ASN A 101 -4.06 1.47 -15.03
C ASN A 101 -4.09 1.52 -13.50
N PHE A 102 -2.99 1.16 -12.83
CA PHE A 102 -2.88 1.21 -11.39
C PHE A 102 -1.98 2.36 -11.02
N ASN A 103 -2.61 3.46 -10.66
CA ASN A 103 -1.91 4.63 -10.16
C ASN A 103 -1.94 4.62 -8.62
N PRO A 104 -0.79 4.45 -7.93
CA PRO A 104 -0.75 4.39 -6.46
C PRO A 104 -1.31 5.65 -5.80
N LEU A 105 -1.37 6.80 -6.48
CA LEU A 105 -1.97 8.01 -5.95
C LEU A 105 -3.49 7.93 -5.84
N GLU A 106 -4.17 7.12 -6.65
CA GLU A 106 -5.63 6.91 -6.55
C GLU A 106 -6.02 6.27 -5.21
N VAL A 107 -5.15 5.44 -4.65
CA VAL A 107 -5.40 4.77 -3.36
C VAL A 107 -5.17 5.72 -2.19
N TYR A 108 -4.14 6.56 -2.27
CA TYR A 108 -3.72 7.43 -1.16
C TYR A 108 -4.35 8.83 -1.18
N LEU A 109 -4.82 9.25 -2.35
CA LEU A 109 -5.49 10.53 -2.59
C LEU A 109 -6.72 10.33 -3.50
N PRO A 110 -7.71 9.51 -3.11
CA PRO A 110 -8.92 9.36 -3.92
C PRO A 110 -9.73 10.68 -3.94
N PRO A 111 -10.48 10.98 -5.01
CA PRO A 111 -11.20 12.27 -5.13
C PRO A 111 -12.14 12.62 -3.98
N HIS A 112 -12.71 11.62 -3.30
CA HIS A 112 -13.63 11.83 -2.18
C HIS A 112 -12.97 12.35 -0.90
N VAL A 113 -11.63 12.34 -0.79
CA VAL A 113 -10.93 12.88 0.39
C VAL A 113 -10.51 14.34 0.24
N PHE A 114 -10.79 14.97 -0.91
CA PHE A 114 -10.32 16.33 -1.20
C PHE A 114 -10.92 17.41 -0.30
N ASP A 115 -12.06 17.11 0.33
CA ASP A 115 -12.71 18.00 1.29
C ASP A 115 -11.96 18.08 2.64
N ASP A 116 -11.09 17.11 2.95
CA ASP A 116 -10.23 17.14 4.14
C ASP A 116 -8.82 17.64 3.79
N LEU A 117 -8.67 18.96 3.82
CA LEU A 117 -7.41 19.61 3.44
C LEU A 117 -6.22 19.21 4.33
N ALA A 118 -6.47 18.90 5.61
CA ALA A 118 -5.42 18.46 6.52
C ALA A 118 -4.94 17.04 6.17
N PHE A 119 -5.89 16.15 5.86
CA PHE A 119 -5.58 14.81 5.38
C PHE A 119 -4.79 14.86 4.07
N VAL A 120 -5.24 15.65 3.10
CA VAL A 120 -4.56 15.74 1.81
C VAL A 120 -3.16 16.32 1.95
N GLN A 121 -2.98 17.39 2.75
CA GLN A 121 -1.66 17.95 3.05
C GLN A 121 -0.71 16.89 3.64
N SER A 122 -1.22 15.97 4.48
CA SER A 122 -0.40 14.89 5.07
C SER A 122 0.16 13.91 4.02
N ARG A 123 -0.41 13.87 2.81
CA ARG A 123 0.03 12.99 1.71
C ARG A 123 1.08 13.62 0.80
N GLN A 124 1.41 14.90 0.97
CA GLN A 124 2.44 15.58 0.18
C GLN A 124 3.77 14.79 0.10
N PRO A 125 4.33 14.25 1.21
CA PRO A 125 5.60 13.51 1.13
C PRO A 125 5.50 12.20 0.32
N PHE A 126 4.30 11.61 0.23
CA PHE A 126 4.07 10.43 -0.59
C PHE A 126 3.94 10.81 -2.07
N PHE A 127 3.19 11.88 -2.35
CA PHE A 127 3.03 12.43 -3.70
C PHE A 127 4.38 12.79 -4.33
N LEU A 128 5.22 13.55 -3.61
CA LEU A 128 6.53 14.02 -4.11
C LEU A 128 7.54 12.90 -4.40
N ARG A 129 7.33 11.69 -3.85
CA ARG A 129 8.21 10.53 -4.07
C ARG A 129 7.79 9.67 -5.26
N GLN A 130 6.63 9.93 -5.86
CA GLN A 130 6.19 9.19 -7.03
C GLN A 130 6.99 9.59 -8.27
N ARG A 131 7.02 8.69 -9.25
CA ARG A 131 7.56 9.00 -10.58
C ARG A 131 6.68 10.05 -11.25
N ILE A 132 7.26 10.90 -12.08
CA ILE A 132 6.52 12.01 -12.69
C ILE A 132 5.47 11.54 -13.71
N ASP A 133 5.69 10.42 -14.39
CA ASP A 133 4.73 9.79 -15.29
C ASP A 133 3.46 9.35 -14.52
N VAL A 134 3.65 8.76 -13.34
CA VAL A 134 2.56 8.39 -12.42
C VAL A 134 1.83 9.62 -11.91
N ILE A 135 2.54 10.70 -11.56
CA ILE A 135 1.90 11.95 -11.12
C ILE A 135 1.06 12.57 -12.24
N ASN A 136 1.60 12.65 -13.46
CA ASN A 136 0.88 13.19 -14.61
C ASN A 136 -0.39 12.38 -14.91
N GLU A 137 -0.28 11.05 -14.98
CA GLU A 137 -1.43 10.15 -15.18
C GLU A 137 -2.53 10.38 -14.11
N TYR A 138 -2.13 10.46 -12.83
CA TYR A 138 -3.08 10.69 -11.75
C TYR A 138 -3.80 12.05 -11.87
N LEU A 139 -3.06 13.11 -12.18
CA LEU A 139 -3.64 14.44 -12.33
C LEU A 139 -4.58 14.51 -13.53
N ASP A 140 -4.24 13.81 -14.61
CA ASP A 140 -5.05 13.71 -15.82
C ASP A 140 -6.37 13.00 -15.53
N ASP A 141 -6.33 11.89 -14.78
CA ASP A 141 -7.52 11.14 -14.39
C ASP A 141 -8.42 11.90 -13.41
N VAL A 142 -7.83 12.65 -12.48
CA VAL A 142 -8.57 13.34 -11.41
C VAL A 142 -9.14 14.70 -11.83
N PHE A 143 -8.45 15.41 -12.72
CA PHE A 143 -8.83 16.76 -13.14
C PHE A 143 -9.18 16.87 -14.63
N GLU A 144 -9.27 15.74 -15.34
CA GLU A 144 -9.60 15.65 -16.76
C GLU A 144 -8.72 16.58 -17.62
N GLY A 145 -7.41 16.36 -17.53
CA GLY A 145 -6.36 17.17 -18.16
C GLY A 145 -5.36 16.35 -18.96
N GLY A 146 -4.51 17.02 -19.73
CA GLY A 146 -3.30 16.43 -20.31
C GLY A 146 -2.09 17.18 -19.77
N HIS A 147 -1.54 16.72 -18.66
CA HIS A 147 -0.46 17.35 -17.92
C HIS A 147 0.88 16.71 -18.29
N GLY A 148 1.91 17.55 -18.33
CA GLY A 148 3.23 17.17 -18.84
C GLY A 148 4.35 17.71 -17.99
N PHE A 149 4.23 17.59 -16.66
CA PHE A 149 5.31 17.96 -15.76
C PHE A 149 6.55 17.11 -16.07
N LEU A 150 7.72 17.74 -16.04
CA LEU A 150 9.00 17.10 -16.33
C LEU A 150 9.59 16.44 -15.08
N VAL A 151 10.51 15.49 -15.28
CA VAL A 151 11.23 14.84 -14.18
C VAL A 151 11.93 15.92 -13.31
N GLY A 152 11.63 15.93 -12.02
CA GLY A 152 12.12 16.95 -11.07
C GLY A 152 11.10 18.05 -10.74
N GLU A 153 9.93 18.06 -11.40
CA GLU A 153 8.87 19.05 -11.19
C GLU A 153 7.75 18.58 -10.24
N GLN A 154 8.02 17.61 -9.37
CA GLN A 154 7.03 17.06 -8.44
C GLN A 154 6.43 18.12 -7.52
N GLU A 155 7.23 19.09 -7.06
CA GLU A 155 6.73 20.21 -6.23
C GLU A 155 5.76 21.09 -7.01
N LYS A 156 6.04 21.38 -8.29
CA LYS A 156 5.13 22.14 -9.16
C LYS A 156 3.83 21.38 -9.42
N ALA A 157 3.92 20.06 -9.61
CA ALA A 157 2.75 19.20 -9.77
C ALA A 157 1.89 19.18 -8.51
N TRP A 158 2.52 19.23 -7.32
CA TRP A 158 1.82 19.33 -6.05
C TRP A 158 1.15 20.69 -5.85
N GLU A 159 1.84 21.79 -6.16
CA GLU A 159 1.25 23.14 -6.15
C GLU A 159 0.03 23.22 -7.07
N TYR A 160 0.14 22.68 -8.29
CA TYR A 160 -0.96 22.59 -9.24
C TYR A 160 -2.15 21.78 -8.68
N PHE A 161 -1.88 20.61 -8.10
CA PHE A 161 -2.90 19.79 -7.45
C PHE A 161 -3.64 20.61 -6.38
N TRP A 162 -2.90 21.36 -5.56
CA TRP A 162 -3.44 22.24 -4.53
C TRP A 162 -4.29 23.39 -5.07
N ASP A 163 -3.83 24.06 -6.10
CA ASP A 163 -4.60 25.10 -6.76
C ASP A 163 -5.94 24.54 -7.27
N ARG A 164 -5.95 23.32 -7.80
CA ARG A 164 -7.17 22.66 -8.29
C ARG A 164 -8.11 22.23 -7.18
N VAL A 165 -7.62 21.64 -6.10
CA VAL A 165 -8.48 21.27 -4.96
C VAL A 165 -9.11 22.52 -4.34
N MET A 166 -8.35 23.60 -4.19
CA MET A 166 -8.83 24.85 -3.59
C MET A 166 -9.74 25.68 -4.50
N SER A 167 -9.71 25.44 -5.80
CA SER A 167 -10.54 26.15 -6.80
C SER A 167 -11.82 25.40 -7.19
N LYS A 168 -12.10 24.25 -6.58
CA LYS A 168 -13.35 23.52 -6.76
C LYS A 168 -14.51 24.17 -6.00
#